data_AF-A0A5J5NAK0-F1
#
_entry.id   AF-A0A5J5NAK0-F1
#
_cell.length_a   1.000
_cell.length_b   1.000
_cell.length_c   1.000
_cell.angle_alpha   90.00
_cell.angle_beta   90.00
_cell.angle_gamma   90.00
#
_symmetry.space_group_name_H-M   'P 1'
#
loop_
_entity.id
_entity.type
_entity.pdbx_description
1 polymer ?
#
loop_
_entity_poly.entity_id
_entity_poly.type
_entity_poly.pdbx_seq_one_letter_code
_entity_poly.pdbx_strand_id
1 'polypeptide(L)'
;MPSSSSASPVLHNLTYVLNENPIKSEPHGGSDFGGYPSLKQRNDSFDIKESMAVHCGFVKGSKPGHGTGFDFDESDLAELQQFHDIIVASAIFGNYDIIQHPQNISEEAKKNIPFYMFVDEETEAFMKNRSILSSSKRVGLWRIVVIHNVPYSDARRNGKVPKLLLHRIFPNVRYSIWIDGKLQLVVDPYQVLERFLWRQNANFAISRHYRRFDVFVEAEANKAAGKYDNSSIDEQVDFYKKEGLTPYSEAKLPITSDVPEGCVLIKEHIPITNLFTCLWFNEVDRFTSRDQLSFAIVRDKIMTKVDWSINMFLDCERRNFVIQSYHRDLLEQMPPPVPAVVRRPPALPNTRGKTPGKRIPRRGRDRRSGSRRHRKAAASNREQFLLNAV
;
A
#
# COMPACT_ATOMS: atom_id res chain seq x y z
N MET A 1 11.17 13.71 -10.05
CA MET A 1 10.89 12.42 -10.72
C MET A 1 12.01 12.15 -11.72
N PRO A 2 12.54 10.92 -11.81
CA PRO A 2 13.57 10.58 -12.81
C PRO A 2 13.04 10.75 -14.24
N SER A 3 13.90 11.16 -15.17
CA SER A 3 13.52 11.44 -16.57
C SER A 3 13.23 10.19 -17.41
N SER A 4 13.78 9.03 -17.02
CA SER A 4 13.62 7.76 -17.73
C SER A 4 13.31 6.63 -16.77
N SER A 5 12.59 5.60 -17.24
CA SER A 5 12.33 4.40 -16.45
C SER A 5 13.60 3.65 -16.10
N SER A 6 13.57 2.94 -14.97
CA SER A 6 14.65 2.04 -14.58
C SER A 6 14.84 0.90 -15.60
N ALA A 7 16.08 0.44 -15.78
CA ALA A 7 16.34 -0.76 -16.56
C ALA A 7 15.79 -2.00 -15.82
N SER A 8 15.18 -2.90 -16.56
CA SER A 8 14.72 -4.18 -16.03
C SER A 8 15.82 -5.24 -16.24
N PRO A 9 16.30 -5.90 -15.16
CA PRO A 9 17.38 -6.87 -15.24
C PRO A 9 16.89 -8.14 -15.94
N VAL A 10 17.63 -8.58 -16.95
CA VAL A 10 17.36 -9.74 -17.81
C VAL A 10 16.06 -9.60 -18.62
N LEU A 11 14.91 -9.50 -17.98
CA LEU A 11 13.61 -9.42 -18.65
C LEU A 11 13.38 -8.03 -19.25
N HIS A 12 13.24 -7.96 -20.57
CA HIS A 12 13.02 -6.73 -21.33
C HIS A 12 11.60 -6.64 -21.89
N ASN A 13 11.02 -7.76 -22.31
CA ASN A 13 9.68 -7.81 -22.88
C ASN A 13 8.80 -8.81 -22.13
N LEU A 14 7.78 -8.29 -21.45
CA LEU A 14 6.80 -9.11 -20.74
C LEU A 14 5.44 -8.96 -21.42
N THR A 15 4.92 -10.06 -21.93
CA THR A 15 3.56 -10.16 -22.45
C THR A 15 2.72 -11.11 -21.58
N TYR A 16 1.43 -11.16 -21.85
CA TYR A 16 0.48 -11.92 -21.05
C TYR A 16 -0.34 -12.85 -21.93
N VAL A 17 -0.73 -14.00 -21.37
CA VAL A 17 -1.64 -14.94 -22.03
C VAL A 17 -3.03 -14.31 -22.12
N LEU A 18 -3.64 -14.35 -23.31
CA LEU A 18 -4.91 -13.73 -23.67
C LEU A 18 -5.69 -14.66 -24.62
N ASN A 19 -7.00 -14.45 -24.72
CA ASN A 19 -7.91 -15.25 -25.56
C ASN A 19 -7.79 -16.77 -25.35
N GLU A 20 -7.48 -17.18 -24.12
CA GLU A 20 -7.42 -18.59 -23.76
C GLU A 20 -8.80 -19.07 -23.31
N ASN A 21 -9.16 -20.30 -23.69
CA ASN A 21 -10.28 -21.01 -23.09
C ASN A 21 -9.74 -21.86 -21.94
N PRO A 22 -9.87 -21.44 -20.68
CA PRO A 22 -9.20 -22.10 -19.56
C PRO A 22 -9.75 -23.52 -19.38
N ILE A 23 -8.84 -24.49 -19.24
CA ILE A 23 -9.21 -25.88 -18.94
C ILE A 23 -8.64 -26.20 -17.57
N LYS A 24 -9.53 -26.50 -16.62
CA LYS A 24 -9.15 -26.98 -15.30
C LYS A 24 -8.57 -28.39 -15.42
N SER A 25 -7.23 -28.47 -15.49
CA SER A 25 -6.48 -29.72 -15.63
C SER A 25 -6.14 -30.36 -14.28
N GLU A 26 -6.02 -29.55 -13.23
CA GLU A 26 -5.72 -29.98 -11.86
C GLU A 26 -6.97 -29.79 -10.97
N PRO A 27 -7.26 -30.71 -10.01
CA PRO A 27 -8.44 -30.56 -9.14
C PRO A 27 -8.36 -29.32 -8.25
N HIS A 28 -7.13 -28.94 -7.87
CA HIS A 28 -6.81 -27.81 -7.01
C HIS A 28 -5.86 -26.86 -7.76
N GLY A 29 -6.10 -25.56 -7.64
CA GLY A 29 -5.20 -24.52 -8.09
C GLY A 29 -5.69 -23.71 -9.31
N GLY A 30 -5.61 -22.39 -9.16
CA GLY A 30 -5.95 -21.40 -10.18
C GLY A 30 -7.45 -21.17 -10.29
N SER A 31 -7.82 -20.31 -11.23
CA SER A 31 -9.20 -19.97 -11.53
C SER A 31 -9.42 -19.77 -13.03
N ASP A 32 -10.69 -19.66 -13.43
CA ASP A 32 -11.10 -19.24 -14.77
C ASP A 32 -10.52 -17.87 -15.15
N PHE A 33 -10.37 -16.99 -14.17
CA PHE A 33 -9.78 -15.67 -14.37
C PHE A 33 -8.26 -15.75 -14.61
N GLY A 34 -7.57 -16.63 -13.87
CA GLY A 34 -6.13 -16.85 -13.95
C GLY A 34 -5.69 -17.82 -15.06
N GLY A 35 -6.60 -18.62 -15.62
CA GLY A 35 -6.34 -19.55 -16.70
C GLY A 35 -5.94 -20.97 -16.30
N TYR A 36 -6.06 -21.33 -15.02
CA TYR A 36 -5.64 -22.64 -14.48
C TYR A 36 -4.23 -23.06 -14.94
N PRO A 37 -3.18 -22.22 -14.77
CA PRO A 37 -1.83 -22.61 -15.18
C PRO A 37 -1.44 -23.92 -14.48
N SER A 38 -0.84 -24.86 -15.19
CA SER A 38 -0.29 -26.09 -14.60
C SER A 38 0.92 -25.79 -13.70
N LEU A 39 1.30 -26.74 -12.83
CA LEU A 39 2.56 -26.61 -12.07
C LEU A 39 3.79 -26.47 -12.98
N LYS A 40 3.78 -27.08 -14.17
CA LYS A 40 4.84 -26.89 -15.17
C LYS A 40 4.89 -25.44 -15.66
N GLN A 41 3.76 -24.88 -16.11
CA GLN A 41 3.70 -23.48 -16.55
C GLN A 41 4.08 -22.51 -15.44
N ARG A 42 3.66 -22.79 -14.21
CA ARG A 42 4.11 -22.04 -13.02
C ARG A 42 5.63 -22.08 -12.90
N ASN A 43 6.25 -23.25 -12.94
CA ASN A 43 7.71 -23.36 -12.78
C ASN A 43 8.47 -22.72 -13.94
N ASP A 44 7.98 -22.88 -15.18
CA ASP A 44 8.53 -22.25 -16.37
C ASP A 44 8.49 -20.70 -16.26
N SER A 45 7.50 -20.14 -15.55
CA SER A 45 7.40 -18.68 -15.34
C SER A 45 8.46 -18.09 -14.38
N PHE A 46 9.15 -18.94 -13.60
CA PHE A 46 10.30 -18.55 -12.79
C PHE A 46 11.64 -18.73 -13.51
N ASP A 47 11.64 -19.25 -14.74
CA ASP A 47 12.82 -19.28 -15.61
C ASP A 47 12.91 -17.98 -16.42
N ILE A 48 13.50 -16.95 -15.80
CA ILE A 48 13.45 -15.57 -16.30
C ILE A 48 14.30 -15.42 -17.57
N LYS A 49 13.65 -15.00 -18.67
CA LYS A 49 14.24 -14.79 -20.00
C LYS A 49 14.09 -13.34 -20.42
N GLU A 50 14.81 -12.93 -21.47
CA GLU A 50 14.70 -11.58 -22.03
C GLU A 50 13.28 -11.24 -22.53
N SER A 51 12.55 -12.25 -23.02
CA SER A 51 11.17 -12.13 -23.45
C SER A 51 10.35 -13.30 -22.92
N MET A 52 9.20 -13.02 -22.30
CA MET A 52 8.33 -14.03 -21.71
C MET A 52 6.85 -13.68 -21.88
N ALA A 53 6.01 -14.71 -22.01
CA ALA A 53 4.57 -14.61 -21.87
C ALA A 53 4.13 -15.40 -20.64
N VAL A 54 3.32 -14.79 -19.76
CA VAL A 54 2.88 -15.43 -18.50
C VAL A 54 1.37 -15.30 -18.29
N HIS A 55 0.78 -16.29 -17.62
CA HIS A 55 -0.55 -16.15 -17.01
C HIS A 55 -0.49 -15.09 -15.92
N CYS A 56 -1.44 -14.15 -15.92
CA CYS A 56 -1.44 -13.05 -14.95
C CYS A 56 -2.85 -12.43 -14.80
N GLY A 57 -3.87 -13.28 -14.68
CA GLY A 57 -5.28 -12.86 -14.73
C GLY A 57 -5.71 -12.38 -16.12
N PHE A 58 -7.00 -12.08 -16.26
CA PHE A 58 -7.61 -11.54 -17.49
C PHE A 58 -7.31 -12.40 -18.75
N VAL A 59 -7.32 -13.72 -18.59
CA VAL A 59 -6.94 -14.64 -19.70
C VAL A 59 -8.03 -14.79 -20.75
N LYS A 60 -9.29 -14.60 -20.33
CA LYS A 60 -10.44 -14.53 -21.23
C LYS A 60 -10.46 -13.14 -21.86
N GLY A 61 -10.68 -13.07 -23.16
CA GLY A 61 -10.75 -11.81 -23.90
C GLY A 61 -9.39 -11.24 -24.32
N SER A 62 -9.46 -10.15 -25.09
CA SER A 62 -8.30 -9.52 -25.74
C SER A 62 -7.72 -8.36 -24.96
N LYS A 63 -8.46 -7.81 -23.98
CA LYS A 63 -8.06 -6.65 -23.17
C LYS A 63 -8.58 -6.81 -21.74
N PRO A 64 -7.75 -6.58 -20.70
CA PRO A 64 -8.20 -6.57 -19.32
C PRO A 64 -9.42 -5.66 -19.12
N GLY A 65 -10.43 -6.16 -18.40
CA GLY A 65 -11.61 -5.38 -18.06
C GLY A 65 -12.75 -5.41 -19.07
N HIS A 66 -12.62 -6.13 -20.18
CA HIS A 66 -13.67 -6.24 -21.20
C HIS A 66 -13.95 -7.72 -21.53
N GLY A 67 -14.96 -8.30 -20.88
CA GLY A 67 -15.38 -9.69 -21.07
C GLY A 67 -14.40 -10.71 -20.47
N THR A 68 -13.72 -10.33 -19.39
CA THR A 68 -12.58 -11.05 -18.81
C THR A 68 -12.86 -11.64 -17.43
N GLY A 69 -14.01 -11.31 -16.83
CA GLY A 69 -14.37 -11.74 -15.46
C GLY A 69 -13.77 -10.85 -14.38
N PHE A 70 -13.58 -9.56 -14.66
CA PHE A 70 -13.30 -8.46 -13.74
C PHE A 70 -13.50 -7.18 -14.57
N ASP A 71 -14.75 -6.93 -14.95
CA ASP A 71 -15.07 -6.04 -16.07
C ASP A 71 -15.33 -4.61 -15.59
N PHE A 72 -14.92 -3.63 -16.41
CA PHE A 72 -15.13 -2.22 -16.16
C PHE A 72 -16.30 -1.71 -17.00
N ASP A 73 -16.90 -0.60 -16.57
CA ASP A 73 -17.77 0.16 -17.45
C ASP A 73 -17.02 0.60 -18.72
N GLU A 74 -17.71 0.58 -19.87
CA GLU A 74 -17.18 1.07 -21.15
C GLU A 74 -16.61 2.50 -21.04
N SER A 75 -17.25 3.35 -20.22
CA SER A 75 -16.80 4.72 -19.97
C SER A 75 -15.45 4.82 -19.26
N ASP A 76 -15.08 3.79 -18.50
CA ASP A 76 -13.84 3.76 -17.73
C ASP A 76 -12.71 3.07 -18.51
N LEU A 77 -12.99 2.21 -19.49
CA LEU A 77 -11.96 1.54 -20.30
C LEU A 77 -11.00 2.51 -20.98
N ALA A 78 -11.51 3.60 -21.57
CA ALA A 78 -10.68 4.62 -22.21
C ALA A 78 -9.84 5.41 -21.21
N GLU A 79 -10.38 5.67 -20.01
CA GLU A 79 -9.67 6.36 -18.93
C GLU A 79 -8.49 5.52 -18.43
N LEU A 80 -8.71 4.23 -18.15
CA LEU A 80 -7.68 3.35 -17.59
C LEU A 80 -6.51 3.08 -18.56
N GLN A 81 -6.72 3.33 -19.86
CA GLN A 81 -5.68 3.24 -20.88
C GLN A 81 -4.86 4.54 -21.05
N GLN A 82 -5.24 5.65 -20.41
CA GLN A 82 -4.47 6.89 -20.52
C GLN A 82 -3.08 6.75 -19.87
N PHE A 83 -2.12 7.50 -20.42
CA PHE A 83 -0.80 7.59 -19.83
C PHE A 83 -0.84 8.47 -18.57
N HIS A 84 -0.28 7.95 -17.48
CA HIS A 84 0.02 8.75 -16.29
C HIS A 84 1.40 8.38 -15.75
N ASP A 85 2.16 9.39 -15.34
CA ASP A 85 3.42 9.14 -14.66
C ASP A 85 3.19 8.43 -13.32
N ILE A 86 2.18 8.84 -12.56
CA ILE A 86 1.89 8.32 -11.22
C ILE A 86 0.39 8.16 -11.07
N ILE A 87 -0.04 7.05 -10.49
CA ILE A 87 -1.41 6.88 -9.98
C ILE A 87 -1.38 6.50 -8.49
N VAL A 88 -2.49 6.78 -7.80
CA VAL A 88 -2.79 6.17 -6.50
C VAL A 88 -4.02 5.30 -6.65
N ALA A 89 -3.97 4.07 -6.14
CA ALA A 89 -5.06 3.12 -6.24
C ALA A 89 -5.39 2.49 -4.89
N SER A 90 -6.67 2.19 -4.70
CA SER A 90 -7.22 1.48 -3.54
C SER A 90 -8.43 0.65 -3.99
N ALA A 91 -8.92 -0.25 -3.14
CA ALA A 91 -10.18 -0.93 -3.38
C ALA A 91 -10.95 -1.27 -2.12
N ILE A 92 -12.28 -1.40 -2.27
CA ILE A 92 -13.20 -1.89 -1.25
C ILE A 92 -14.16 -2.88 -1.91
N PHE A 93 -14.09 -4.14 -1.51
CA PHE A 93 -14.97 -5.23 -1.98
C PHE A 93 -15.74 -5.82 -0.80
N GLY A 94 -16.94 -6.32 -1.05
CA GLY A 94 -17.85 -6.84 -0.03
C GLY A 94 -18.18 -5.81 1.04
N ASN A 95 -18.09 -4.52 0.68
CA ASN A 95 -18.37 -3.40 1.56
C ASN A 95 -17.59 -3.48 2.88
N TYR A 96 -16.37 -4.02 2.82
CA TYR A 96 -15.62 -4.44 4.01
C TYR A 96 -15.05 -3.26 4.82
N ASP A 97 -14.75 -2.17 4.13
CA ASP A 97 -14.10 -0.98 4.68
C ASP A 97 -14.91 0.28 4.41
N ILE A 98 -14.62 1.32 5.20
CA ILE A 98 -15.13 2.67 4.94
C ILE A 98 -14.10 3.42 4.10
N ILE A 99 -14.57 4.07 3.03
CA ILE A 99 -13.72 4.89 2.16
C ILE A 99 -12.96 5.95 2.96
N GLN A 100 -11.63 5.89 2.87
CA GLN A 100 -10.73 6.87 3.50
C GLN A 100 -10.37 7.96 2.50
N HIS A 101 -10.37 9.21 2.94
CA HIS A 101 -10.05 10.35 2.06
C HIS A 101 -8.58 10.76 2.20
N PRO A 102 -7.78 10.76 1.12
CA PRO A 102 -6.41 11.28 1.17
C PRO A 102 -6.37 12.71 1.70
N GLN A 103 -5.39 13.00 2.55
CA GLN A 103 -5.15 14.32 3.14
C GLN A 103 -3.73 14.80 2.81
N ASN A 104 -3.51 16.11 2.96
CA ASN A 104 -2.21 16.76 2.72
C ASN A 104 -1.64 16.52 1.32
N ILE A 105 -2.51 16.42 0.32
CA ILE A 105 -2.13 16.30 -1.10
C ILE A 105 -1.93 17.71 -1.66
N SER A 106 -0.77 17.97 -2.27
CA SER A 106 -0.46 19.26 -2.89
C SER A 106 -1.36 19.54 -4.10
N GLU A 107 -1.52 20.81 -4.48
CA GLU A 107 -2.29 21.18 -5.67
C GLU A 107 -1.68 20.60 -6.96
N GLU A 108 -0.35 20.49 -7.01
CA GLU A 108 0.35 19.85 -8.12
C GLU A 108 0.00 18.36 -8.24
N ALA A 109 0.04 17.63 -7.11
CA ALA A 109 -0.35 16.22 -7.08
C ALA A 109 -1.84 16.04 -7.41
N LYS A 110 -2.75 16.88 -6.88
CA LYS A 110 -4.19 16.82 -7.23
C LYS A 110 -4.44 17.02 -8.73
N LYS A 111 -3.62 17.82 -9.40
CA LYS A 111 -3.73 18.10 -10.82
C LYS A 111 -3.20 16.96 -11.69
N ASN A 112 -2.07 16.36 -11.31
CA ASN A 112 -1.33 15.45 -12.19
C ASN A 112 -1.46 13.97 -11.83
N ILE A 113 -1.89 13.64 -10.60
CA ILE A 113 -1.96 12.27 -10.09
C ILE A 113 -3.42 11.88 -9.93
N PRO A 114 -3.97 11.02 -10.81
CA PRO A 114 -5.30 10.47 -10.60
C PRO A 114 -5.33 9.46 -9.45
N PHE A 115 -6.45 9.47 -8.73
CA PHE A 115 -6.73 8.59 -7.60
C PHE A 115 -7.90 7.67 -7.98
N TYR A 116 -7.69 6.35 -7.96
CA TYR A 116 -8.70 5.36 -8.33
C TYR A 116 -9.11 4.51 -7.13
N MET A 117 -10.42 4.31 -6.96
CA MET A 117 -10.99 3.40 -5.97
C MET A 117 -11.82 2.35 -6.70
N PHE A 118 -11.38 1.10 -6.65
CA PHE A 118 -12.13 -0.02 -7.21
C PHE A 118 -13.15 -0.54 -6.21
N VAL A 119 -14.39 -0.72 -6.65
CA VAL A 119 -15.47 -1.24 -5.80
C VAL A 119 -16.29 -2.29 -6.55
N ASP A 120 -16.85 -3.27 -5.84
CA ASP A 120 -17.88 -4.13 -6.43
C ASP A 120 -19.27 -3.48 -6.37
N GLU A 121 -20.21 -4.11 -7.07
CA GLU A 121 -21.60 -3.66 -7.16
C GLU A 121 -22.28 -3.59 -5.77
N GLU A 122 -21.93 -4.49 -4.85
CA GLU A 122 -22.43 -4.46 -3.47
C GLU A 122 -22.00 -3.17 -2.75
N THR A 123 -20.71 -2.85 -2.81
CA THR A 123 -20.15 -1.64 -2.20
C THR A 123 -20.70 -0.39 -2.89
N GLU A 124 -20.81 -0.40 -4.22
CA GLU A 124 -21.38 0.71 -4.97
C GLU A 124 -22.83 0.99 -4.57
N ALA A 125 -23.68 -0.05 -4.48
CA ALA A 125 -25.07 0.07 -4.06
C ALA A 125 -25.18 0.66 -2.65
N PHE A 126 -24.34 0.23 -1.72
CA PHE A 126 -24.28 0.83 -0.38
C PHE A 126 -23.89 2.30 -0.42
N MET A 127 -22.87 2.67 -1.20
CA MET A 127 -22.42 4.07 -1.31
C MET A 127 -23.50 4.97 -1.91
N LYS A 128 -24.25 4.49 -2.92
CA LYS A 128 -25.41 5.20 -3.50
C LYS A 128 -26.52 5.37 -2.47
N ASN A 129 -26.88 4.31 -1.75
CA ASN A 129 -27.92 4.34 -0.71
C ASN A 129 -27.61 5.30 0.44
N ARG A 130 -26.33 5.48 0.77
CA ARG A 130 -25.86 6.44 1.79
C ARG A 130 -25.58 7.84 1.24
N SER A 131 -25.86 8.09 -0.04
CA SER A 131 -25.56 9.35 -0.74
C SER A 131 -24.07 9.75 -0.66
N ILE A 132 -23.18 8.77 -0.50
CA ILE A 132 -21.71 8.95 -0.53
C ILE A 132 -21.25 9.11 -1.98
N LEU A 133 -21.77 8.27 -2.87
CA LEU A 133 -21.46 8.31 -4.30
C LEU A 133 -22.50 9.15 -5.04
N SER A 134 -22.05 10.24 -5.66
CA SER A 134 -22.87 11.08 -6.52
C SER A 134 -22.81 10.62 -7.99
N SER A 135 -23.60 11.25 -8.85
CA SER A 135 -23.59 10.99 -10.30
C SER A 135 -22.24 11.26 -10.97
N SER A 136 -21.33 11.99 -10.33
CA SER A 136 -20.01 12.31 -10.88
C SER A 136 -19.03 11.13 -10.83
N LYS A 137 -19.43 9.96 -10.29
CA LYS A 137 -18.54 8.82 -10.00
C LYS A 137 -17.29 9.19 -9.19
N ARG A 138 -17.37 10.24 -8.35
CA ARG A 138 -16.23 10.70 -7.52
C ARG A 138 -16.62 10.85 -6.06
N VAL A 139 -15.65 10.55 -5.20
CA VAL A 139 -15.72 10.70 -3.74
C VAL A 139 -14.43 11.36 -3.25
N GLY A 140 -14.47 12.68 -3.06
CA GLY A 140 -13.26 13.47 -2.85
C GLY A 140 -12.33 13.37 -4.06
N LEU A 141 -11.07 12.95 -3.84
CA LEU A 141 -10.10 12.75 -4.92
C LEU A 141 -10.35 11.45 -5.71
N TRP A 142 -10.99 10.45 -5.09
CA TRP A 142 -11.20 9.15 -5.70
C TRP A 142 -12.17 9.23 -6.88
N ARG A 143 -11.73 8.76 -8.04
CA ARG A 143 -12.61 8.27 -9.11
C ARG A 143 -13.01 6.83 -8.76
N ILE A 144 -14.31 6.59 -8.68
CA ILE A 144 -14.86 5.27 -8.39
C ILE A 144 -14.93 4.49 -9.70
N VAL A 145 -14.32 3.30 -9.71
CA VAL A 145 -14.39 2.34 -10.82
C VAL A 145 -15.13 1.12 -10.30
N VAL A 146 -16.31 0.86 -10.85
CA VAL A 146 -17.15 -0.28 -10.46
C VAL A 146 -16.69 -1.50 -11.22
N ILE A 147 -16.56 -2.62 -10.51
CA ILE A 147 -16.16 -3.91 -11.06
C ILE A 147 -17.38 -4.79 -11.19
N HIS A 148 -17.61 -5.24 -12.42
CA HIS A 148 -18.64 -6.20 -12.77
C HIS A 148 -18.02 -7.60 -12.93
N ASN A 149 -18.86 -8.62 -12.81
CA ASN A 149 -18.46 -10.02 -13.04
C ASN A 149 -17.23 -10.44 -12.22
N VAL A 150 -17.21 -10.11 -10.92
CA VAL A 150 -16.06 -10.41 -10.06
C VAL A 150 -15.71 -11.91 -10.10
N PRO A 151 -14.42 -12.28 -10.20
CA PRO A 151 -14.02 -13.64 -10.53
C PRO A 151 -14.10 -14.62 -9.35
N TYR A 152 -14.17 -14.11 -8.12
CA TYR A 152 -14.15 -14.91 -6.90
C TYR A 152 -15.34 -14.61 -6.00
N SER A 153 -15.80 -15.62 -5.27
CA SER A 153 -16.78 -15.44 -4.19
C SER A 153 -16.17 -14.76 -2.95
N ASP A 154 -14.86 -14.89 -2.75
CA ASP A 154 -14.13 -14.22 -1.66
C ASP A 154 -13.78 -12.76 -2.06
N ALA A 155 -14.48 -11.80 -1.46
CA ALA A 155 -14.24 -10.37 -1.63
C ALA A 155 -12.77 -9.97 -1.35
N ARG A 156 -12.10 -10.62 -0.39
CA ARG A 156 -10.68 -10.33 -0.11
C ARG A 156 -9.77 -10.75 -1.25
N ARG A 157 -10.11 -11.83 -1.95
CA ARG A 157 -9.39 -12.30 -3.15
C ARG A 157 -9.65 -11.35 -4.33
N ASN A 158 -10.89 -10.89 -4.52
CA ASN A 158 -11.20 -9.86 -5.52
C ASN A 158 -10.37 -8.59 -5.31
N GLY A 159 -10.21 -8.15 -4.05
CA GLY A 159 -9.33 -7.03 -3.69
C GLY A 159 -7.84 -7.23 -4.02
N LYS A 160 -7.38 -8.47 -4.27
CA LYS A 160 -5.99 -8.74 -4.70
C LYS A 160 -5.76 -8.44 -6.18
N VAL A 161 -6.81 -8.43 -7.00
CA VAL A 161 -6.72 -8.10 -8.43
C VAL A 161 -6.19 -6.68 -8.63
N PRO A 162 -6.87 -5.61 -8.16
CA PRO A 162 -6.35 -4.25 -8.33
C PRO A 162 -5.15 -3.96 -7.42
N LYS A 163 -4.84 -4.81 -6.44
CA LYS A 163 -3.63 -4.67 -5.62
C LYS A 163 -2.37 -5.09 -6.36
N LEU A 164 -2.40 -6.28 -6.99
CA LEU A 164 -1.22 -6.91 -7.58
C LEU A 164 -1.16 -6.68 -9.10
N LEU A 165 -2.31 -6.47 -9.74
CA LEU A 165 -2.43 -6.41 -11.20
C LEU A 165 -2.68 -5.00 -11.74
N LEU A 166 -2.29 -3.93 -11.02
CA LEU A 166 -2.40 -2.55 -11.54
C LEU A 166 -1.73 -2.38 -12.90
N HIS A 167 -0.64 -3.10 -13.16
CA HIS A 167 0.06 -3.07 -14.44
C HIS A 167 -0.70 -3.74 -15.59
N ARG A 168 -1.68 -4.61 -15.29
CA ARG A 168 -2.63 -5.15 -16.27
C ARG A 168 -3.77 -4.17 -16.52
N ILE A 169 -4.24 -3.50 -15.46
CA ILE A 169 -5.37 -2.55 -15.52
C ILE A 169 -4.94 -1.23 -16.18
N PHE A 170 -3.73 -0.76 -15.86
CA PHE A 170 -3.14 0.49 -16.33
C PHE A 170 -1.86 0.21 -17.13
N PRO A 171 -1.95 -0.20 -18.40
CA PRO A 171 -0.78 -0.60 -19.19
C PRO A 171 0.17 0.57 -19.49
N ASN A 172 -0.30 1.82 -19.38
CA ASN A 172 0.45 3.03 -19.72
C ASN A 172 0.82 3.87 -18.49
N VAL A 173 0.93 3.26 -17.31
CA VAL A 173 1.32 3.94 -16.07
C VAL A 173 2.74 3.62 -15.67
N ARG A 174 3.52 4.63 -15.26
CA ARG A 174 4.93 4.44 -14.87
C ARG A 174 5.11 4.11 -13.39
N TYR A 175 4.39 4.77 -12.49
CA TYR A 175 4.44 4.48 -11.06
C TYR A 175 3.04 4.30 -10.48
N SER A 176 2.90 3.40 -9.50
CA SER A 176 1.69 3.28 -8.69
C SER A 176 2.01 3.24 -7.20
N ILE A 177 1.08 3.81 -6.43
CA ILE A 177 0.99 3.63 -4.99
C ILE A 177 -0.34 2.92 -4.72
N TRP A 178 -0.26 1.65 -4.34
CA TRP A 178 -1.40 0.91 -3.80
C TRP A 178 -1.56 1.21 -2.32
N ILE A 179 -2.79 1.45 -1.89
CA ILE A 179 -3.16 1.67 -0.49
C ILE A 179 -4.37 0.81 -0.16
N ASP A 180 -4.29 0.01 0.90
CA ASP A 180 -5.40 -0.81 1.40
C ASP A 180 -6.58 0.07 1.84
N GLY A 181 -7.82 -0.38 1.61
CA GLY A 181 -9.04 0.43 1.79
C GLY A 181 -9.24 0.96 3.22
N LYS A 182 -8.70 0.26 4.22
CA LYS A 182 -8.68 0.69 5.63
C LYS A 182 -7.70 1.83 5.94
N LEU A 183 -6.84 2.21 5.00
CA LEU A 183 -5.77 3.18 5.21
C LEU A 183 -6.08 4.53 4.58
N GLN A 184 -5.75 5.58 5.29
CA GLN A 184 -5.80 6.96 4.81
C GLN A 184 -4.39 7.43 4.44
N LEU A 185 -4.18 7.85 3.19
CA LEU A 185 -2.95 8.54 2.79
C LEU A 185 -2.92 9.95 3.39
N VAL A 186 -1.85 10.30 4.09
CA VAL A 186 -1.72 11.61 4.76
C VAL A 186 -0.46 12.38 4.38
N VAL A 187 0.26 11.91 3.37
CA VAL A 187 1.46 12.55 2.81
C VAL A 187 1.35 12.51 1.28
N ASP A 188 1.89 13.55 0.65
CA ASP A 188 1.87 13.71 -0.80
C ASP A 188 2.56 12.53 -1.54
N PRO A 189 1.94 11.95 -2.59
CA PRO A 189 2.49 10.84 -3.36
C PRO A 189 3.91 11.06 -3.90
N TYR A 190 4.28 12.29 -4.27
CA TYR A 190 5.63 12.59 -4.74
C TYR A 190 6.67 12.35 -3.64
N GLN A 191 6.36 12.72 -2.39
CA GLN A 191 7.25 12.50 -1.25
C GLN A 191 7.38 11.02 -0.91
N VAL A 192 6.30 10.25 -1.06
CA VAL A 192 6.31 8.79 -0.87
C VAL A 192 7.24 8.14 -1.91
N LEU A 193 7.08 8.45 -3.19
CA LEU A 193 7.94 7.92 -4.26
C LEU A 193 9.40 8.36 -4.10
N GLU A 194 9.64 9.63 -3.76
CA GLU A 194 10.98 10.15 -3.54
C GLU A 194 11.69 9.36 -2.42
N ARG A 195 11.01 9.17 -1.28
CA ARG A 195 11.60 8.51 -0.11
C ARG A 195 11.88 7.03 -0.35
N PHE A 196 10.93 6.30 -0.91
CA PHE A 196 10.96 4.83 -0.92
C PHE A 196 11.45 4.23 -2.24
N LEU A 197 11.37 4.95 -3.36
CA LEU A 197 11.92 4.49 -4.64
C LEU A 197 13.17 5.30 -5.01
N TRP A 198 13.01 6.60 -5.28
CA TRP A 198 14.07 7.37 -5.96
C TRP A 198 15.35 7.52 -5.13
N ARG A 199 15.25 7.86 -3.84
CA ARG A 199 16.42 7.95 -2.96
C ARG A 199 17.06 6.60 -2.64
N GLN A 200 16.30 5.52 -2.75
CA GLN A 200 16.77 4.17 -2.49
C GLN A 200 17.28 3.48 -3.75
N ASN A 201 17.20 4.14 -4.91
CA ASN A 201 17.46 3.54 -6.22
C ASN A 201 16.69 2.20 -6.40
N ALA A 202 15.44 2.17 -5.95
CA ALA A 202 14.59 0.98 -5.98
C ALA A 202 13.40 1.19 -6.92
N ASN A 203 12.89 0.10 -7.48
CA ASN A 203 11.70 0.08 -8.35
C ASN A 203 10.48 -0.60 -7.70
N PHE A 204 10.66 -1.20 -6.52
CA PHE A 204 9.59 -1.76 -5.72
C PHE A 204 9.89 -1.57 -4.23
N ALA A 205 8.91 -1.09 -3.47
CA ALA A 205 9.02 -0.93 -2.02
C ALA A 205 7.75 -1.41 -1.31
N ILE A 206 7.96 -2.05 -0.17
CA ILE A 206 6.90 -2.62 0.67
C ILE A 206 7.36 -2.65 2.13
N SER A 207 6.48 -2.39 3.07
CA SER A 207 6.82 -2.50 4.49
C SER A 207 6.82 -3.95 4.95
N ARG A 208 7.79 -4.33 5.79
CA ARG A 208 7.71 -5.58 6.55
C ARG A 208 6.55 -5.53 7.56
N HIS A 209 5.99 -6.69 7.88
CA HIS A 209 4.96 -6.81 8.91
C HIS A 209 5.52 -6.36 10.27
N TYR A 210 4.71 -5.68 11.09
CA TYR A 210 5.14 -5.10 12.36
C TYR A 210 5.59 -6.07 13.47
N ARG A 211 5.41 -7.40 13.31
CA ARG A 211 5.60 -8.38 14.40
C ARG A 211 6.09 -9.74 13.91
N ARG A 212 5.53 -10.25 12.82
CA ARG A 212 5.86 -11.58 12.30
C ARG A 212 6.76 -11.41 11.10
N PHE A 213 7.90 -12.09 11.09
CA PHE A 213 8.89 -11.94 10.02
C PHE A 213 9.14 -13.20 9.22
N ASP A 214 8.59 -14.33 9.67
CA ASP A 214 8.75 -15.66 9.12
C ASP A 214 7.37 -16.17 8.62
N VAL A 215 7.33 -16.71 7.40
CA VAL A 215 6.09 -17.19 6.77
C VAL A 215 5.43 -18.34 7.54
N PHE A 216 6.22 -19.22 8.17
CA PHE A 216 5.68 -20.32 8.98
C PHE A 216 5.04 -19.79 10.27
N VAL A 217 5.63 -18.76 10.88
CA VAL A 217 5.01 -18.07 12.03
C VAL A 217 3.74 -17.34 11.61
N GLU A 218 3.73 -16.71 10.43
CA GLU A 218 2.52 -16.09 9.86
C GLU A 218 1.43 -17.12 9.59
N ALA A 219 1.77 -18.30 9.09
CA ALA A 219 0.82 -19.38 8.84
C ALA A 219 0.13 -19.86 10.13
N GLU A 220 0.90 -20.13 11.19
CA GLU A 220 0.33 -20.49 12.50
C GLU A 220 -0.57 -19.39 13.05
N ALA A 221 -0.20 -18.12 12.88
CA ALA A 221 -1.02 -17.00 13.30
C ALA A 221 -2.35 -16.91 12.51
N ASN A 222 -2.33 -17.20 11.20
CA ASN A 222 -3.54 -17.23 10.39
C ASN A 222 -4.47 -18.38 10.77
N LYS A 223 -3.93 -19.56 11.09
CA LYS A 223 -4.69 -20.70 11.63
C LYS A 223 -5.33 -20.37 12.97
N ALA A 224 -4.54 -19.85 13.91
CA ALA A 224 -5.03 -19.46 15.23
C ALA A 224 -6.14 -18.38 15.17
N ALA A 225 -6.07 -17.48 14.18
CA ALA A 225 -7.07 -16.44 13.97
C ALA A 225 -8.26 -16.88 13.08
N GLY A 226 -8.34 -18.16 12.70
CA GLY A 226 -9.42 -18.73 11.89
C GLY A 226 -9.60 -18.03 10.55
N LYS A 227 -8.51 -17.56 9.94
CA LYS A 227 -8.57 -16.72 8.73
C LYS A 227 -8.92 -17.53 7.47
N TYR A 228 -8.51 -18.80 7.43
CA TYR A 228 -8.82 -19.80 6.43
C TYR A 228 -8.92 -21.15 7.13
N ASP A 229 -9.43 -22.17 6.43
CA ASP A 229 -9.36 -23.53 6.92
C ASP A 229 -7.90 -23.96 7.10
N ASN A 230 -7.60 -24.62 8.22
CA ASN A 230 -6.23 -24.97 8.58
C ASN A 230 -5.59 -25.88 7.52
N SER A 231 -6.35 -26.81 6.93
CA SER A 231 -5.81 -27.72 5.92
C SER A 231 -5.35 -26.99 4.66
N SER A 232 -6.07 -25.93 4.26
CA SER A 232 -5.69 -25.11 3.10
C SER A 232 -4.40 -24.31 3.34
N ILE A 233 -4.16 -23.86 4.58
CA ILE A 233 -2.91 -23.20 4.97
C ILE A 233 -1.77 -24.22 5.01
N ASP A 234 -2.00 -25.38 5.61
CA ASP A 234 -0.99 -26.44 5.72
C ASP A 234 -0.56 -26.94 4.33
N GLU A 235 -1.52 -27.16 3.40
CA GLU A 235 -1.22 -27.53 2.01
C GLU A 235 -0.33 -26.49 1.31
N GLN A 236 -0.68 -25.20 1.41
CA GLN A 236 0.10 -24.11 0.82
C GLN A 236 1.53 -24.05 1.39
N VAL A 237 1.64 -24.12 2.72
CA VAL A 237 2.93 -24.01 3.42
C VAL A 237 3.81 -25.23 3.14
N ASP A 238 3.26 -26.44 3.15
CA ASP A 238 4.01 -27.66 2.87
C ASP A 238 4.43 -27.74 1.41
N PHE A 239 3.61 -27.22 0.49
CA PHE A 239 4.01 -27.01 -0.90
C PHE A 239 5.23 -26.08 -0.99
N TYR A 240 5.21 -24.94 -0.28
CA TYR A 240 6.35 -24.01 -0.29
C TYR A 240 7.62 -24.56 0.36
N LYS A 241 7.51 -25.36 1.43
CA LYS A 241 8.66 -26.07 2.01
C LYS A 241 9.30 -27.01 1.00
N LYS A 242 8.49 -27.79 0.26
CA LYS A 242 8.96 -28.70 -0.80
C LYS A 242 9.61 -27.94 -1.96
N GLU A 243 9.13 -26.73 -2.24
CA GLU A 243 9.71 -25.81 -3.24
C GLU A 243 10.98 -25.09 -2.77
N GLY A 244 11.43 -25.34 -1.54
CA GLY A 244 12.69 -24.81 -0.99
C GLY A 244 12.54 -23.57 -0.10
N LEU A 245 11.32 -23.18 0.30
CA LEU A 245 11.15 -22.09 1.27
C LEU A 245 11.69 -22.54 2.64
N THR A 246 12.69 -21.82 3.14
CA THR A 246 13.27 -22.03 4.48
C THR A 246 12.81 -20.95 5.46
N PRO A 247 12.93 -21.19 6.78
CA PRO A 247 12.61 -20.18 7.79
C PRO A 247 13.40 -18.89 7.55
N TYR A 248 12.83 -17.78 7.98
CA TYR A 248 13.49 -16.50 7.92
C TYR A 248 14.75 -16.54 8.80
N SER A 249 15.85 -16.00 8.28
CA SER A 249 17.09 -15.80 9.03
C SER A 249 17.85 -14.59 8.46
N GLU A 250 18.83 -14.09 9.20
CA GLU A 250 19.68 -12.97 8.77
C GLU A 250 20.49 -13.27 7.49
N ALA A 251 20.58 -14.54 7.08
CA ALA A 251 21.17 -14.91 5.79
C ALA A 251 20.40 -14.34 4.58
N LYS A 252 19.14 -13.91 4.76
CA LYS A 252 18.32 -13.28 3.71
C LYS A 252 18.51 -11.77 3.60
N LEU A 253 19.40 -11.17 4.40
CA LEU A 253 19.73 -9.75 4.28
C LEU A 253 20.19 -9.41 2.84
N PRO A 254 19.84 -8.23 2.31
CA PRO A 254 19.25 -7.08 3.01
C PRO A 254 17.73 -7.15 3.23
N ILE A 255 17.06 -8.23 2.81
CA ILE A 255 15.62 -8.39 3.03
C ILE A 255 15.37 -8.79 4.49
N THR A 256 14.70 -7.91 5.24
CA THR A 256 14.58 -8.01 6.70
C THR A 256 13.37 -8.81 7.18
N SER A 257 12.62 -9.43 6.26
CA SER A 257 11.44 -10.24 6.56
C SER A 257 10.94 -11.05 5.36
N ASP A 258 10.38 -12.23 5.61
CA ASP A 258 9.58 -13.00 4.64
C ASP A 258 8.12 -12.54 4.55
N VAL A 259 7.67 -11.73 5.49
CA VAL A 259 6.25 -11.38 5.66
C VAL A 259 6.08 -9.87 5.49
N PRO A 260 5.48 -9.41 4.38
CA PRO A 260 5.14 -8.01 4.23
C PRO A 260 3.91 -7.68 5.08
N GLU A 261 3.76 -6.41 5.49
CA GLU A 261 2.46 -5.93 5.97
C GLU A 261 1.44 -5.96 4.81
N GLY A 262 1.92 -5.69 3.59
CA GLY A 262 1.14 -5.80 2.37
C GLY A 262 0.10 -4.70 2.18
N CYS A 263 -0.15 -3.81 3.14
CA CYS A 263 -1.21 -2.81 3.01
C CYS A 263 -0.82 -1.56 2.18
N VAL A 264 0.45 -1.43 1.81
CA VAL A 264 0.94 -0.40 0.86
C VAL A 264 1.98 -1.04 -0.06
N LEU A 265 1.83 -0.85 -1.37
CA LEU A 265 2.84 -1.19 -2.37
C LEU A 265 3.22 0.07 -3.14
N ILE A 266 4.52 0.34 -3.27
CA ILE A 266 5.04 1.49 -4.03
C ILE A 266 5.88 0.89 -5.16
N LYS A 267 5.49 1.14 -6.41
CA LYS A 267 6.00 0.38 -7.55
C LYS A 267 6.26 1.28 -8.76
N GLU A 268 7.41 1.09 -9.39
CA GLU A 268 7.64 1.44 -10.79
C GLU A 268 7.22 0.25 -11.66
N HIS A 269 6.49 0.51 -12.73
CA HIS A 269 6.02 -0.49 -13.68
C HIS A 269 7.08 -0.75 -14.75
N ILE A 270 7.96 -1.71 -14.46
CA ILE A 270 8.94 -2.25 -15.39
C ILE A 270 8.74 -3.77 -15.53
N PRO A 271 9.26 -4.42 -16.58
CA PRO A 271 9.01 -5.85 -16.81
C PRO A 271 9.26 -6.73 -15.57
N ILE A 272 10.38 -6.57 -14.84
CA ILE A 272 10.66 -7.43 -13.68
C ILE A 272 9.68 -7.22 -12.51
N THR A 273 9.25 -5.98 -12.24
CA THR A 273 8.31 -5.70 -11.13
C THR A 273 6.89 -6.09 -11.51
N ASN A 274 6.55 -6.05 -12.80
CA ASN A 274 5.30 -6.57 -13.35
C ASN A 274 5.26 -8.10 -13.23
N LEU A 275 6.32 -8.79 -13.65
CA LEU A 275 6.47 -10.24 -13.46
C LEU A 275 6.33 -10.61 -11.98
N PHE A 276 7.06 -9.94 -11.08
CA PHE A 276 6.98 -10.21 -9.64
C PHE A 276 5.54 -10.18 -9.12
N THR A 277 4.80 -9.11 -9.42
CA THR A 277 3.41 -8.99 -8.96
C THR A 277 2.45 -9.94 -9.67
N CYS A 278 2.72 -10.32 -10.93
CA CYS A 278 1.97 -11.38 -11.63
C CYS A 278 2.13 -12.72 -10.94
N LEU A 279 3.37 -13.14 -10.68
CA LEU A 279 3.64 -14.42 -10.05
C LEU A 279 3.12 -14.44 -8.60
N TRP A 280 3.21 -13.31 -7.90
CA TRP A 280 2.60 -13.17 -6.59
C TRP A 280 1.09 -13.32 -6.62
N PHE A 281 0.42 -12.71 -7.59
CA PHE A 281 -1.02 -12.91 -7.81
C PHE A 281 -1.35 -14.37 -8.15
N ASN A 282 -0.56 -15.03 -9.01
CA ASN A 282 -0.81 -16.42 -9.39
C ASN A 282 -0.73 -17.38 -8.18
N GLU A 283 0.14 -17.11 -7.21
CA GLU A 283 0.18 -17.86 -5.95
C GLU A 283 -1.07 -17.62 -5.09
N VAL A 284 -1.52 -16.36 -5.01
CA VAL A 284 -2.76 -15.96 -4.33
C VAL A 284 -3.99 -16.60 -4.98
N ASP A 285 -4.00 -16.68 -6.31
CA ASP A 285 -5.05 -17.33 -7.09
C ASP A 285 -5.03 -18.85 -6.91
N ARG A 286 -3.83 -19.46 -6.84
CA ARG A 286 -3.67 -20.90 -6.65
C ARG A 286 -4.06 -21.38 -5.27
N PHE A 287 -3.59 -20.70 -4.23
CA PHE A 287 -3.71 -21.15 -2.85
C PHE A 287 -4.68 -20.26 -2.08
N THR A 288 -4.38 -19.91 -0.83
CA THR A 288 -5.19 -18.96 -0.05
C THR A 288 -4.95 -17.53 -0.53
N SER A 289 -5.93 -16.64 -0.32
CA SER A 289 -5.76 -15.21 -0.67
C SER A 289 -4.93 -14.43 0.37
N ARG A 290 -4.25 -15.11 1.31
CA ARG A 290 -3.21 -14.51 2.17
C ARG A 290 -1.91 -14.34 1.39
N ASP A 291 -1.85 -13.24 0.68
CA ASP A 291 -0.66 -12.75 -0.01
C ASP A 291 0.61 -12.70 0.85
N GLN A 292 0.48 -12.53 2.18
CA GLN A 292 1.60 -12.61 3.12
C GLN A 292 2.32 -13.97 3.11
N LEU A 293 1.61 -15.07 2.84
CA LEU A 293 2.17 -16.42 2.82
C LEU A 293 2.93 -16.70 1.51
N SER A 294 2.53 -16.08 0.41
CA SER A 294 3.10 -16.32 -0.92
C SER A 294 4.20 -15.32 -1.32
N PHE A 295 4.35 -14.21 -0.60
CA PHE A 295 5.34 -13.18 -0.94
C PHE A 295 6.78 -13.73 -1.00
N ALA A 296 7.21 -14.44 0.05
CA ALA A 296 8.60 -14.87 0.18
C ALA A 296 9.02 -15.86 -0.90
N ILE A 297 8.19 -16.86 -1.21
CA ILE A 297 8.54 -17.87 -2.21
C ILE A 297 8.70 -17.26 -3.61
N VAL A 298 7.84 -16.30 -3.97
CA VAL A 298 7.94 -15.60 -5.26
C VAL A 298 9.17 -14.72 -5.30
N ARG A 299 9.40 -13.94 -4.24
CA ARG A 299 10.58 -13.09 -4.11
C ARG A 299 11.86 -13.92 -4.23
N ASP A 300 12.01 -14.98 -3.42
CA ASP A 300 13.23 -15.79 -3.36
C ASP A 300 13.50 -16.46 -4.73
N LYS A 301 12.46 -16.97 -5.41
CA LYS A 301 12.61 -17.55 -6.75
C LYS A 301 13.02 -16.52 -7.81
N ILE A 302 12.57 -15.26 -7.73
CA ILE A 302 13.00 -14.22 -8.68
C ILE A 302 14.42 -13.75 -8.36
N MET A 303 14.73 -13.45 -7.09
CA MET A 303 16.03 -12.95 -6.66
C MET A 303 17.18 -13.95 -6.86
N THR A 304 16.87 -15.26 -6.91
CA THR A 304 17.87 -16.29 -7.27
C THR A 304 18.17 -16.36 -8.77
N LYS A 305 17.34 -15.72 -9.61
CA LYS A 305 17.44 -15.77 -11.08
C LYS A 305 17.95 -14.47 -11.68
N VAL A 306 17.67 -13.34 -11.04
CA VAL A 306 18.08 -12.01 -11.51
C VAL A 306 18.65 -11.17 -10.38
N ASP A 307 19.61 -10.30 -10.69
CA ASP A 307 20.10 -9.28 -9.78
C ASP A 307 19.05 -8.17 -9.62
N TRP A 308 18.06 -8.45 -8.79
CA TRP A 308 16.96 -7.57 -8.46
C TRP A 308 16.65 -7.70 -6.97
N SER A 309 16.27 -6.60 -6.33
CA SER A 309 15.89 -6.60 -4.92
C SER A 309 14.76 -5.63 -4.66
N ILE A 310 14.13 -5.78 -3.49
CA ILE A 310 13.00 -4.98 -3.02
C ILE A 310 13.48 -4.06 -1.90
N ASN A 311 13.07 -2.80 -1.92
CA ASN A 311 13.22 -1.94 -0.76
C ASN A 311 12.18 -2.34 0.32
N MET A 312 12.61 -3.16 1.26
CA MET A 312 11.79 -3.57 2.39
C MET A 312 11.97 -2.63 3.59
N PHE A 313 11.06 -1.67 3.74
CA PHE A 313 11.14 -0.66 4.81
C PHE A 313 10.37 -1.07 6.07
N LEU A 314 10.55 -0.34 7.17
CA LEU A 314 9.96 -0.68 8.45
C LEU A 314 8.47 -0.28 8.53
N ASP A 315 7.66 -1.03 9.28
CA ASP A 315 6.25 -0.66 9.52
C ASP A 315 6.09 0.73 10.16
N CYS A 316 7.02 1.13 11.04
CA CYS A 316 6.98 2.48 11.61
C CYS A 316 7.15 3.58 10.54
N GLU A 317 7.90 3.32 9.48
CA GLU A 317 8.04 4.26 8.37
C GLU A 317 6.77 4.33 7.53
N ARG A 318 6.07 3.20 7.37
CA ARG A 318 4.72 3.17 6.77
C ARG A 318 3.77 4.10 7.52
N ARG A 319 3.74 3.99 8.84
CA ARG A 319 2.87 4.80 9.71
C ARG A 319 3.16 6.30 9.66
N ASN A 320 4.27 6.74 9.06
CA ASN A 320 4.56 8.15 8.85
C ASN A 320 3.76 8.77 7.70
N PHE A 321 3.22 7.96 6.78
CA PHE A 321 2.52 8.46 5.60
C PHE A 321 1.12 7.88 5.39
N VAL A 322 0.72 6.87 6.17
CA VAL A 322 -0.66 6.39 6.22
C VAL A 322 -1.18 6.28 7.66
N ILE A 323 -2.45 6.58 7.85
CA ILE A 323 -3.19 6.34 9.10
C ILE A 323 -4.10 5.13 8.90
N GLN A 324 -4.10 4.21 9.86
CA GLN A 324 -4.95 3.02 9.80
C GLN A 324 -6.27 3.26 10.53
N SER A 325 -7.37 3.12 9.80
CA SER A 325 -8.72 3.04 10.36
C SER A 325 -9.07 1.59 10.71
N TYR A 326 -10.16 1.42 11.45
CA TYR A 326 -10.76 0.10 11.68
C TYR A 326 -11.63 -0.30 10.50
N HIS A 327 -11.78 -1.62 10.33
CA HIS A 327 -12.75 -2.20 9.41
C HIS A 327 -14.17 -1.79 9.81
N ARG A 328 -15.09 -1.78 8.83
CA ARG A 328 -16.44 -1.26 9.04
C ARG A 328 -17.20 -2.02 10.13
N ASP A 329 -17.09 -3.34 10.16
CA ASP A 329 -17.73 -4.22 11.14
C ASP A 329 -17.37 -3.85 12.59
N LEU A 330 -16.10 -3.54 12.84
CA LEU A 330 -15.64 -3.08 14.14
C LEU A 330 -16.15 -1.67 14.45
N LEU A 331 -16.14 -0.76 13.47
CA LEU A 331 -16.65 0.61 13.65
C LEU A 331 -18.15 0.64 13.99
N GLU A 332 -18.95 -0.25 13.39
CA GLU A 332 -20.39 -0.38 13.68
C GLU A 332 -20.67 -0.93 15.08
N GLN A 333 -19.72 -1.67 15.66
CA GLN A 333 -19.80 -2.20 17.02
C GLN A 333 -19.24 -1.24 18.09
N MET A 334 -18.48 -0.22 17.68
CA MET A 334 -17.90 0.73 18.63
C MET A 334 -18.98 1.66 19.19
N PRO A 335 -18.97 1.93 20.51
CA PRO A 335 -19.88 2.91 21.09
C PRO A 335 -19.61 4.29 20.46
N PRO A 336 -20.65 5.12 20.26
CA PRO A 336 -20.48 6.45 19.69
C PRO A 336 -19.48 7.25 20.52
N PRO A 337 -18.63 8.07 19.87
CA PRO A 337 -17.65 8.89 20.59
C PRO A 337 -18.38 9.76 21.61
N VAL A 338 -17.96 9.65 22.88
CA VAL A 338 -18.52 10.46 23.96
C VAL A 338 -18.29 11.92 23.59
N PRO A 339 -19.34 12.78 23.52
CA PRO A 339 -19.15 14.17 23.21
C PRO A 339 -18.13 14.76 24.17
N ALA A 340 -17.10 15.42 23.65
CA ALA A 340 -16.13 16.11 24.46
C ALA A 340 -16.88 17.12 25.34
N VAL A 341 -17.00 16.81 26.63
CA VAL A 341 -17.54 17.75 27.60
C VAL A 341 -16.59 18.93 27.61
N VAL A 342 -16.98 20.03 26.96
CA VAL A 342 -16.30 21.32 27.10
C VAL A 342 -16.46 21.70 28.57
N ARG A 343 -15.47 21.34 29.39
CA ARG A 343 -15.35 21.84 30.75
C ARG A 343 -15.10 23.34 30.61
N ARG A 344 -16.16 24.14 30.74
CA ARG A 344 -16.04 25.58 30.94
C ARG A 344 -15.14 25.77 32.17
N PRO A 345 -14.11 26.64 32.10
CA PRO A 345 -13.36 27.01 33.28
C PRO A 345 -14.34 27.55 34.34
N PRO A 346 -14.17 27.22 35.63
CA PRO A 346 -15.03 27.75 36.67
C PRO A 346 -14.97 29.28 36.66
N ALA A 347 -16.14 29.91 36.73
CA ALA A 347 -16.25 31.36 36.79
C ALA A 347 -15.53 31.89 38.04
N LEU A 348 -14.65 32.88 37.85
CA LEU A 348 -13.96 33.57 38.94
C LEU A 348 -14.99 34.24 39.88
N PRO A 349 -14.81 34.18 41.21
CA PRO A 349 -15.73 34.80 42.15
C PRO A 349 -15.77 36.32 41.98
N ASN A 350 -16.99 36.84 41.82
CA ASN A 350 -17.30 38.24 41.60
C ASN A 350 -17.12 39.03 42.92
N THR A 351 -15.96 39.65 43.12
CA THR A 351 -15.72 40.55 44.27
C THR A 351 -16.15 41.98 43.93
N ARG A 352 -17.44 42.26 44.12
CA ARG A 352 -17.93 43.64 44.27
C ARG A 352 -18.38 43.87 45.70
N GLY A 353 -17.67 44.74 46.41
CA GLY A 353 -18.23 45.38 47.60
C GLY A 353 -17.22 46.08 48.48
N LYS A 354 -17.07 47.39 48.25
CA LYS A 354 -17.06 48.50 49.23
C LYS A 354 -15.86 49.43 49.05
N THR A 355 -16.10 50.55 48.36
CA THR A 355 -15.44 51.83 48.66
C THR A 355 -16.04 52.40 49.95
N PRO A 356 -15.23 53.08 50.80
CA PRO A 356 -15.25 54.54 50.71
C PRO A 356 -13.91 55.24 51.00
N GLY A 357 -13.72 56.41 50.40
CA GLY A 357 -13.18 57.55 51.13
C GLY A 357 -11.79 58.10 50.76
N LYS A 358 -11.81 59.08 49.85
CA LYS A 358 -11.12 60.39 49.93
C LYS A 358 -9.57 60.49 49.80
N ARG A 359 -9.24 61.39 48.85
CA ARG A 359 -8.19 62.43 48.78
C ARG A 359 -6.92 62.15 47.95
N ILE A 360 -6.93 62.77 46.77
CA ILE A 360 -5.83 63.31 45.93
C ILE A 360 -4.98 64.25 46.84
N PRO A 361 -3.64 64.47 46.70
CA PRO A 361 -3.02 64.78 45.40
C PRO A 361 -1.51 64.53 45.14
N ARG A 362 -1.21 64.47 43.83
CA ARG A 362 -0.14 65.17 43.07
C ARG A 362 1.36 64.88 43.30
N ARG A 363 2.01 64.86 42.11
CA ARG A 363 3.31 65.42 41.68
C ARG A 363 4.56 64.56 41.87
N GLY A 364 5.30 64.44 40.76
CA GLY A 364 6.72 64.06 40.77
C GLY A 364 7.20 63.66 39.37
N ARG A 365 7.65 64.65 38.59
CA ARG A 365 8.37 64.50 37.32
C ARG A 365 9.85 64.25 37.64
N ASP A 366 10.55 63.44 36.84
CA ASP A 366 11.98 63.55 36.40
C ASP A 366 12.55 62.15 36.08
N ARG A 367 12.89 61.79 34.82
CA ARG A 367 14.05 62.10 33.94
C ARG A 367 15.43 61.51 34.39
N ARG A 368 15.97 60.64 33.49
CA ARG A 368 17.40 60.35 33.17
C ARG A 368 18.20 59.48 34.19
N SER A 369 19.21 58.64 33.88
CA SER A 369 20.12 58.39 32.74
C SER A 369 20.94 57.08 32.97
N GLY A 370 21.48 56.47 31.89
CA GLY A 370 22.70 55.61 31.87
C GLY A 370 22.60 54.22 32.51
N SER A 371 23.30 53.14 32.12
CA SER A 371 24.58 52.98 31.44
C SER A 371 24.72 51.54 30.91
N ARG A 372 25.39 51.41 29.76
CA ARG A 372 25.86 50.18 29.11
C ARG A 372 26.83 49.36 29.99
N ARG A 373 26.88 48.03 29.79
CA ARG A 373 28.14 47.30 29.53
C ARG A 373 27.92 45.88 28.97
N HIS A 374 28.50 45.66 27.79
CA HIS A 374 28.80 44.36 27.17
C HIS A 374 30.15 43.80 27.68
N ARG A 375 30.32 42.47 27.62
CA ARG A 375 31.56 41.68 27.35
C ARG A 375 31.08 40.30 26.83
N LYS A 376 31.23 39.84 25.57
CA LYS A 376 32.42 39.34 24.79
C LYS A 376 33.36 38.44 25.64
N ALA A 377 33.54 37.13 25.42
CA ALA A 377 33.87 36.27 24.26
C ALA A 377 35.39 36.01 24.07
N ALA A 378 35.76 34.73 23.93
CA ALA A 378 36.94 34.09 23.27
C ALA A 378 37.38 32.85 24.11
N ALA A 379 37.48 31.60 23.64
CA ALA A 379 38.07 30.95 22.44
C ALA A 379 39.52 30.45 22.65
N SER A 380 39.84 29.32 21.99
CA SER A 380 41.17 28.69 21.75
C SER A 380 41.65 27.69 22.81
N ASN A 381 42.26 26.52 22.55
CA ASN A 381 42.67 25.73 21.37
C ASN A 381 43.01 24.30 21.92
N ARG A 382 42.70 23.21 21.20
CA ARG A 382 43.62 22.38 20.35
C ARG A 382 44.71 21.62 21.13
N GLU A 383 44.66 20.28 21.13
CA GLU A 383 45.72 19.41 20.60
C GLU A 383 45.34 17.92 20.61
N GLN A 384 46.12 17.16 19.84
CA GLN A 384 45.86 15.90 19.14
C GLN A 384 46.98 14.92 19.54
N PHE A 385 46.70 13.65 19.85
CA PHE A 385 47.72 12.59 19.74
C PHE A 385 47.10 11.20 19.46
N LEU A 386 47.85 10.46 18.65
CA LEU A 386 47.59 9.18 17.99
C LEU A 386 48.21 7.98 18.76
N LEU A 387 47.67 6.78 18.47
CA LEU A 387 48.34 5.45 18.33
C LEU A 387 49.02 4.77 19.55
N ASN A 388 48.57 3.56 19.95
CA ASN A 388 49.05 2.25 19.44
C ASN A 388 48.66 1.03 20.32
N ALA A 389 48.37 -0.09 19.63
CA ALA A 389 48.65 -1.52 19.91
C ALA A 389 48.33 -2.17 21.28
N VAL A 390 47.46 -3.20 21.26
CA VAL A 390 47.80 -4.65 21.26
C VAL A 390 46.72 -5.39 20.47
#